data_AF-A0A965G017-F1
#
_entry.id   AF-A0A965G017-F1
#
_cell.length_a   1.000
_cell.length_b   1.000
_cell.length_c   1.000
_cell.angle_alpha   90.00
_cell.angle_beta   90.00
_cell.angle_gamma   90.00
#
_symmetry.space_group_name_H-M   'P 1'
#
loop_
_entity.id
_entity.type
_entity.pdbx_description
1 polymer ?
#
loop_
_entity_poly.entity_id
_entity_poly.type
_entity_poly.pdbx_seq_one_letter_code
_entity_poly.pdbx_strand_id
1 'polypeptide(L)'
;MKAGAGTLTLAPVTSTINGLTGLSPNSLSGQFVLNQGTLKMGAGVKNALQPNNYFAAMGGTWDLNGNSQQVYGFWNDSPAVGAGSIVTSLGGSRGNFIMNLDAARAFSGTFQGNINFARSGLSTFTLNNSSNFTGLTLLNGNTTTLTGAAAFTGTTGVDLSYATLNLDNTGTQNLNNRINDSAPLTLRGATLNFLARANGNTFITPTAPAAAGISATLNLAGINRTTGQGTVVFKAVPVGSVTPKIYTSEINGVSTGSVGAGLINGIIGGWAIFDYTGNPSEFATYSPTLGMGYLGQTGFMQSRRIRP
;
A
#
# COMPACT_ATOMS: atom_id res chain seq x y z
N MET A 1 -16.63 25.88 0.29
CA MET A 1 -15.37 25.73 -0.47
C MET A 1 -14.28 26.58 0.15
N LYS A 2 -13.01 26.18 0.05
CA LYS A 2 -11.84 27.02 0.37
C LYS A 2 -11.07 27.34 -0.92
N ALA A 3 -10.91 28.63 -1.23
CA ALA A 3 -10.16 29.13 -2.37
C ALA A 3 -9.14 30.22 -1.93
N GLY A 4 -8.22 30.56 -2.81
CA GLY A 4 -7.18 31.57 -2.57
C GLY A 4 -6.07 31.13 -1.60
N ALA A 5 -5.08 32.00 -1.39
CA ALA A 5 -4.00 31.78 -0.42
C ALA A 5 -4.51 31.81 1.04
N GLY A 6 -3.62 31.54 1.99
CA GLY A 6 -3.91 31.65 3.43
C GLY A 6 -4.67 30.46 4.03
N THR A 7 -4.92 30.56 5.33
CA THR A 7 -5.50 29.48 6.16
C THR A 7 -6.92 29.81 6.59
N LEU A 8 -7.87 28.92 6.31
CA LEU A 8 -9.19 28.88 6.95
C LEU A 8 -9.14 27.86 8.08
N THR A 9 -9.21 28.34 9.32
CA THR A 9 -9.34 27.45 10.49
C THR A 9 -10.81 27.25 10.83
N LEU A 10 -11.26 26.00 10.82
CA LEU A 10 -12.62 25.64 11.23
C LEU A 10 -12.71 25.72 12.75
N ALA A 11 -13.54 26.63 13.26
CA ALA A 11 -13.70 26.79 14.70
C ALA A 11 -14.48 25.60 15.30
N PRO A 12 -14.22 25.26 16.58
CA PRO A 12 -15.14 24.44 17.36
C PRO A 12 -16.50 25.14 17.39
N VAL A 13 -17.53 24.41 16.98
CA VAL A 13 -18.90 24.88 17.12
C VAL A 13 -19.37 24.48 18.52
N THR A 14 -19.68 25.48 19.35
CA THR A 14 -20.34 25.27 20.63
C THR A 14 -21.84 25.27 20.38
N SER A 15 -22.52 24.16 20.73
CA SER A 15 -23.99 24.18 20.72
C SER A 15 -24.48 25.23 21.71
N THR A 16 -25.34 26.14 21.26
CA THR A 16 -26.08 27.08 22.12
C THR A 16 -27.34 26.46 22.71
N ILE A 17 -27.70 25.25 22.28
CA ILE A 17 -28.86 24.50 22.77
C ILE A 17 -28.48 23.79 24.07
N ASN A 18 -29.23 24.08 25.13
CA ASN A 18 -29.06 23.48 26.45
C ASN A 18 -29.22 21.94 26.38
N GLY A 19 -28.32 21.19 27.02
CA GLY A 19 -28.31 19.72 27.00
C GLY A 19 -27.58 19.08 25.82
N LEU A 20 -27.09 19.85 24.84
CA LEU A 20 -26.22 19.36 23.75
C LEU A 20 -24.76 19.79 23.92
N THR A 21 -24.39 20.28 25.11
CA THR A 21 -23.01 20.57 25.49
C THR A 21 -22.15 19.31 25.41
N GLY A 22 -21.12 19.32 24.56
CA GLY A 22 -20.19 18.20 24.36
C GLY A 22 -20.46 17.34 23.13
N LEU A 23 -21.62 17.47 22.49
CA LEU A 23 -21.78 17.04 21.10
C LEU A 23 -21.04 18.06 20.24
N SER A 24 -20.16 17.60 19.33
CA SER A 24 -19.51 18.47 18.35
C SER A 24 -20.46 18.59 17.16
N PRO A 25 -21.10 19.76 16.93
CA PRO A 25 -21.87 19.94 15.71
C PRO A 25 -20.93 19.76 14.51
N ASN A 26 -21.37 19.01 13.51
CA ASN A 26 -20.68 19.01 12.23
C ASN A 26 -20.87 20.41 11.63
N SER A 27 -19.79 21.13 11.35
CA SER A 27 -19.85 22.54 10.98
C SER A 27 -20.10 22.75 9.49
N LEU A 28 -19.91 21.71 8.67
CA LEU A 28 -20.02 21.77 7.21
C LEU A 28 -20.77 20.54 6.65
N SER A 29 -21.94 20.76 6.05
CA SER A 29 -22.72 19.74 5.34
C SER A 29 -22.53 19.82 3.82
N GLY A 30 -22.86 18.73 3.09
CA GLY A 30 -22.71 18.66 1.64
C GLY A 30 -21.26 18.48 1.18
N GLN A 31 -21.03 18.67 -0.13
CA GLN A 31 -19.68 18.56 -0.71
C GLN A 31 -18.82 19.76 -0.30
N PHE A 32 -17.64 19.48 0.25
CA PHE A 32 -16.61 20.50 0.44
C PHE A 32 -15.58 20.43 -0.68
N VAL A 33 -15.18 21.59 -1.20
CA VAL A 33 -14.14 21.71 -2.23
C VAL A 33 -12.98 22.55 -1.70
N LEU A 34 -11.76 22.02 -1.79
CA LEU A 34 -10.50 22.72 -1.49
C LEU A 34 -9.74 23.02 -2.79
N ASN A 35 -9.69 24.30 -3.16
CA ASN A 35 -8.98 24.74 -4.37
C ASN A 35 -7.53 25.14 -4.09
N GLN A 36 -7.30 25.96 -3.06
CA GLN A 36 -5.98 26.52 -2.73
C GLN A 36 -5.87 26.93 -1.25
N GLY A 37 -4.64 27.17 -0.79
CA GLY A 37 -4.34 27.56 0.59
C GLY A 37 -4.53 26.41 1.58
N THR A 38 -4.76 26.72 2.84
CA THR A 38 -4.91 25.71 3.90
C THR A 38 -6.34 25.71 4.44
N LEU A 39 -6.97 24.55 4.50
CA LEU A 39 -8.09 24.26 5.39
C LEU A 39 -7.52 23.61 6.65
N LYS A 40 -7.70 24.21 7.81
CA LYS A 40 -7.20 23.68 9.08
C LYS A 40 -8.37 23.35 10.00
N MET A 41 -8.41 22.16 10.58
CA MET A 41 -9.37 21.85 11.63
C MET A 41 -8.95 22.56 12.94
N GLY A 42 -9.89 23.21 13.61
CA GLY A 42 -9.64 23.81 14.92
C GLY A 42 -9.32 22.75 15.97
N ALA A 43 -8.74 23.18 17.10
CA ALA A 43 -8.47 22.28 18.20
C ALA A 43 -9.77 21.63 18.72
N GLY A 44 -9.79 20.30 18.84
CA GLY A 44 -10.95 19.56 19.36
C GLY A 44 -12.13 19.44 18.40
N VAL A 45 -12.02 19.90 17.15
CA VAL A 45 -13.06 19.75 16.13
C VAL A 45 -12.99 18.33 15.55
N LYS A 46 -13.97 17.48 15.84
CA LYS A 46 -14.07 16.15 15.24
C LYS A 46 -15.09 16.17 14.12
N ASN A 47 -14.78 15.55 12.99
CA ASN A 47 -15.65 15.54 11.81
C ASN A 47 -16.19 16.95 11.47
N ALA A 48 -15.27 17.89 11.25
CA ALA A 48 -15.62 19.26 10.88
C ALA A 48 -16.51 19.29 9.63
N LEU A 49 -16.21 18.41 8.67
CA LEU A 49 -17.16 18.00 7.64
C LEU A 49 -18.05 16.92 8.22
N GLN A 50 -19.36 17.01 8.04
CA GLN A 50 -20.25 15.97 8.52
C GLN A 50 -19.81 14.58 7.99
N PRO A 51 -19.79 13.54 8.83
CA PRO A 51 -19.46 12.20 8.39
C PRO A 51 -20.31 11.82 7.20
N ASN A 52 -19.68 11.10 6.29
CA ASN A 52 -20.26 10.69 5.02
C ASN A 52 -20.58 11.84 4.03
N ASN A 53 -19.92 12.99 4.17
CA ASN A 53 -19.90 14.00 3.12
C ASN A 53 -18.77 13.78 2.11
N TYR A 54 -18.88 14.48 0.99
CA TYR A 54 -17.89 14.49 -0.07
C TYR A 54 -16.81 15.56 0.15
N PHE A 55 -15.57 15.22 -0.20
CA PHE A 55 -14.46 16.15 -0.26
C PHE A 55 -13.77 16.05 -1.62
N ALA A 56 -13.75 17.17 -2.34
CA ALA A 56 -13.03 17.31 -3.60
C ALA A 56 -11.82 18.23 -3.41
N ALA A 57 -10.67 17.75 -3.86
CA ALA A 57 -9.38 18.43 -3.75
C ALA A 57 -8.90 18.87 -5.14
N MET A 58 -8.73 20.17 -5.37
CA MET A 58 -8.06 20.66 -6.58
C MET A 58 -6.60 21.06 -6.30
N GLY A 59 -6.30 21.49 -5.06
CA GLY A 59 -4.98 21.95 -4.63
C GLY A 59 -4.94 22.31 -3.14
N GLY A 60 -3.84 22.86 -2.63
CA GLY A 60 -3.73 23.34 -1.24
C GLY A 60 -3.55 22.23 -0.20
N THR A 61 -3.69 22.58 1.08
CA THR A 61 -3.44 21.71 2.23
C THR A 61 -4.70 21.57 3.08
N TRP A 62 -5.04 20.35 3.45
CA TRP A 62 -5.99 20.07 4.49
C TRP A 62 -5.25 19.53 5.73
N ASP A 63 -5.17 20.39 6.74
CA ASP A 63 -4.54 20.11 8.03
C ASP A 63 -5.58 19.64 9.05
N LEU A 64 -5.53 18.36 9.41
CA LEU A 64 -6.36 17.75 10.44
C LEU A 64 -6.05 18.27 11.84
N ASN A 65 -4.86 18.85 12.07
CA ASN A 65 -4.46 19.45 13.34
C ASN A 65 -4.72 18.54 14.56
N GLY A 66 -4.38 17.25 14.44
CA GLY A 66 -4.57 16.23 15.48
C GLY A 66 -5.98 15.67 15.60
N ASN A 67 -6.91 16.08 14.74
CA ASN A 67 -8.30 15.64 14.80
C ASN A 67 -8.59 14.44 13.89
N SER A 68 -9.79 13.87 14.06
CA SER A 68 -10.32 12.80 13.21
C SER A 68 -11.35 13.35 12.22
N GLN A 69 -11.24 12.95 10.96
CA GLN A 69 -12.23 13.24 9.92
C GLN A 69 -12.56 11.98 9.12
N GLN A 70 -13.86 11.71 8.97
CA GLN A 70 -14.40 10.74 8.01
C GLN A 70 -15.09 11.44 6.83
N VAL A 71 -14.90 10.92 5.60
CA VAL A 71 -15.59 11.37 4.37
C VAL A 71 -16.18 10.17 3.60
N TYR A 72 -17.23 10.39 2.79
CA TYR A 72 -17.86 9.37 1.94
C TYR A 72 -17.27 9.29 0.53
N GLY A 73 -16.79 10.42 0.01
CA GLY A 73 -16.02 10.42 -1.22
C GLY A 73 -14.87 11.39 -1.09
N PHE A 74 -13.72 10.96 -1.58
CA PHE A 74 -12.50 11.73 -1.58
C PHE A 74 -11.81 11.55 -2.91
N TRP A 75 -11.62 12.64 -3.65
CA TRP A 75 -11.00 12.62 -4.96
C TRP A 75 -10.37 13.97 -5.27
N ASN A 76 -9.66 14.02 -6.40
CA ASN A 76 -9.25 15.27 -6.99
C ASN A 76 -9.92 15.53 -8.34
N ASP A 77 -10.30 16.78 -8.61
CA ASP A 77 -10.92 17.19 -9.89
C ASP A 77 -9.88 17.45 -11.01
N SER A 78 -8.60 17.19 -10.76
CA SER A 78 -7.52 17.31 -11.75
C SER A 78 -6.67 16.04 -11.79
N PRO A 79 -6.67 15.26 -12.88
CA PRO A 79 -5.96 13.97 -12.94
C PRO A 79 -4.44 14.10 -13.11
N ALA A 80 -3.87 15.32 -13.12
CA ALA A 80 -2.44 15.50 -13.37
C ALA A 80 -1.59 14.94 -12.21
N VAL A 81 -0.58 14.13 -12.55
CA VAL A 81 0.42 13.64 -11.59
C VAL A 81 1.18 14.83 -11.01
N GLY A 82 1.31 14.87 -9.70
CA GLY A 82 1.89 16.02 -8.98
C GLY A 82 0.89 17.14 -8.68
N ALA A 83 -0.33 17.05 -9.22
CA ALA A 83 -1.41 17.98 -8.93
C ALA A 83 -2.37 17.38 -7.89
N GLY A 84 -2.75 18.19 -6.91
CA GLY A 84 -3.74 17.81 -5.90
C GLY A 84 -3.46 18.46 -4.56
N SER A 85 -4.25 18.08 -3.56
CA SER A 85 -4.11 18.59 -2.21
C SER A 85 -3.16 17.75 -1.36
N ILE A 86 -2.61 18.36 -0.32
CA ILE A 86 -1.90 17.66 0.75
C ILE A 86 -2.89 17.42 1.88
N VAL A 87 -3.06 16.19 2.34
CA VAL A 87 -3.75 15.90 3.61
C VAL A 87 -2.70 15.60 4.66
N THR A 88 -2.76 16.29 5.80
CA THR A 88 -1.73 16.24 6.84
C THR A 88 -2.30 16.47 8.23
N SER A 89 -1.46 16.37 9.25
CA SER A 89 -1.72 16.86 10.59
C SER A 89 -0.48 17.57 11.10
N LEU A 90 -0.57 18.89 11.26
CA LEU A 90 0.47 19.77 11.77
C LEU A 90 0.04 20.25 13.17
N GLY A 91 0.86 20.01 14.21
CA GLY A 91 0.52 20.41 15.58
C GLY A 91 0.73 19.35 16.67
N GLY A 92 1.60 18.36 16.44
CA GLY A 92 2.09 17.43 17.47
C GLY A 92 1.22 16.20 17.71
N SER A 93 -0.11 16.36 17.76
CA SER A 93 -1.02 15.20 17.88
C SER A 93 -1.29 14.54 16.53
N ARG A 94 -1.48 13.21 16.57
CA ARG A 94 -1.75 12.41 15.36
C ARG A 94 -3.19 12.58 14.90
N GLY A 95 -3.39 13.00 13.66
CA GLY A 95 -4.71 13.05 13.03
C GLY A 95 -5.16 11.68 12.55
N ASN A 96 -6.47 11.45 12.43
CA ASN A 96 -7.01 10.23 11.81
C ASN A 96 -7.83 10.61 10.58
N PHE A 97 -7.37 10.19 9.41
CA PHE A 97 -8.13 10.37 8.18
C PHE A 97 -8.82 9.07 7.79
N ILE A 98 -10.15 9.11 7.62
CA ILE A 98 -10.95 7.97 7.22
C ILE A 98 -11.71 8.30 5.93
N MET A 99 -11.56 7.45 4.93
CA MET A 99 -12.39 7.45 3.71
C MET A 99 -13.34 6.27 3.75
N ASN A 100 -14.62 6.48 3.45
CA ASN A 100 -15.62 5.44 3.27
C ASN A 100 -16.21 5.55 1.87
N LEU A 101 -15.49 5.04 0.87
CA LEU A 101 -15.72 5.40 -0.53
C LEU A 101 -17.05 4.88 -1.10
N ASP A 102 -17.81 5.79 -1.68
CA ASP A 102 -19.08 5.58 -2.37
C ASP A 102 -18.92 4.91 -3.73
N ALA A 103 -18.01 5.42 -4.54
CA ALA A 103 -17.76 5.05 -5.92
C ALA A 103 -16.27 4.88 -6.17
N ALA A 104 -15.89 4.42 -7.36
CA ALA A 104 -14.47 4.36 -7.72
C ALA A 104 -13.91 5.80 -7.72
N ARG A 105 -12.90 6.05 -6.89
CA ARG A 105 -12.27 7.39 -6.75
C ARG A 105 -10.78 7.31 -7.00
N ALA A 106 -10.23 8.36 -7.60
CA ALA A 106 -8.80 8.54 -7.76
C ALA A 106 -8.34 9.80 -7.02
N PHE A 107 -7.11 9.78 -6.53
CA PHE A 107 -6.46 10.90 -5.89
C PHE A 107 -5.03 11.04 -6.39
N SER A 108 -4.66 12.23 -6.84
CA SER A 108 -3.30 12.56 -7.26
C SER A 108 -2.61 13.56 -6.33
N GLY A 109 -3.22 13.89 -5.19
CA GLY A 109 -2.53 14.58 -4.09
C GLY A 109 -1.70 13.62 -3.23
N THR A 110 -1.30 14.08 -2.04
CA THR A 110 -0.45 13.30 -1.13
C THR A 110 -0.99 13.28 0.31
N PHE A 111 -0.76 12.17 1.00
CA PHE A 111 -0.96 12.02 2.43
C PHE A 111 0.40 12.19 3.12
N GLN A 112 0.50 13.12 4.08
CA GLN A 112 1.77 13.48 4.69
C GLN A 112 1.66 13.65 6.21
N GLY A 113 2.82 13.67 6.88
CA GLY A 113 2.93 14.04 8.29
C GLY A 113 2.32 13.02 9.26
N ASN A 114 1.96 13.50 10.46
CA ASN A 114 1.53 12.64 11.56
C ASN A 114 0.04 12.27 11.45
N ILE A 115 -0.32 11.46 10.46
CA ILE A 115 -1.68 10.95 10.29
C ILE A 115 -1.72 9.43 10.28
N ASN A 116 -2.74 8.86 10.91
CA ASN A 116 -3.24 7.54 10.55
C ASN A 116 -4.16 7.67 9.34
N PHE A 117 -4.11 6.67 8.47
CA PHE A 117 -4.93 6.61 7.27
C PHE A 117 -5.76 5.34 7.26
N ALA A 118 -7.08 5.49 7.14
CA ALA A 118 -8.00 4.37 6.97
C ALA A 118 -8.81 4.57 5.69
N ARG A 119 -8.80 3.55 4.84
CA ARG A 119 -9.72 3.46 3.70
C ARG A 119 -10.70 2.32 3.97
N SER A 120 -11.97 2.60 3.77
CA SER A 120 -13.10 1.69 3.84
C SER A 120 -14.03 1.92 2.63
N GLY A 121 -15.12 1.17 2.59
CA GLY A 121 -16.13 1.24 1.54
C GLY A 121 -15.98 0.15 0.48
N LEU A 122 -16.98 0.05 -0.38
CA LEU A 122 -17.13 -1.03 -1.36
C LEU A 122 -16.53 -0.70 -2.72
N SER A 123 -15.92 0.47 -2.88
CA SER A 123 -15.47 0.97 -4.18
C SER A 123 -13.97 1.22 -4.25
N THR A 124 -13.36 0.98 -5.41
CA THR A 124 -11.90 1.07 -5.59
C THR A 124 -11.36 2.47 -5.32
N PHE A 125 -10.25 2.55 -4.57
CA PHE A 125 -9.45 3.75 -4.43
C PHE A 125 -8.18 3.64 -5.27
N THR A 126 -7.85 4.65 -6.08
CA THR A 126 -6.59 4.72 -6.81
C THR A 126 -5.78 5.92 -6.35
N LEU A 127 -4.58 5.69 -5.83
CA LEU A 127 -3.61 6.73 -5.53
C LEU A 127 -2.58 6.77 -6.66
N ASN A 128 -2.25 7.98 -7.13
CA ASN A 128 -1.28 8.19 -8.21
C ASN A 128 0.08 8.75 -7.74
N ASN A 129 0.15 9.26 -6.51
CA ASN A 129 1.29 9.99 -5.98
C ASN A 129 1.79 9.47 -4.63
N SER A 130 3.10 9.56 -4.43
CA SER A 130 3.77 9.07 -3.21
C SER A 130 3.33 9.85 -1.97
N SER A 131 3.11 9.13 -0.88
CA SER A 131 2.60 9.61 0.38
C SER A 131 3.50 9.16 1.54
N ASN A 132 3.93 10.11 2.37
CA ASN A 132 4.96 9.95 3.39
C ASN A 132 4.45 10.11 4.84
N PHE A 133 3.16 9.87 5.08
CA PHE A 133 2.59 9.92 6.42
C PHE A 133 3.16 8.83 7.34
N THR A 134 3.25 9.10 8.64
CA THR A 134 3.97 8.25 9.61
C THR A 134 3.08 7.41 10.52
N GLY A 135 1.76 7.50 10.40
CA GLY A 135 0.83 6.63 11.13
C GLY A 135 0.64 5.26 10.49
N LEU A 136 -0.32 4.51 11.04
CA LEU A 136 -0.74 3.23 10.49
C LEU A 136 -1.63 3.43 9.25
N THR A 137 -1.53 2.50 8.31
CA THR A 137 -2.45 2.37 7.18
C THR A 137 -3.41 1.21 7.44
N LEU A 138 -4.72 1.48 7.45
CA LEU A 138 -5.77 0.45 7.47
C LEU A 138 -6.51 0.46 6.14
N LEU A 139 -6.52 -0.68 5.45
CA LEU A 139 -7.28 -0.90 4.23
C LEU A 139 -8.36 -1.94 4.53
N ASN A 140 -9.62 -1.50 4.48
CA ASN A 140 -10.80 -2.31 4.72
C ASN A 140 -11.75 -2.26 3.51
N GLY A 141 -12.50 -3.32 3.24
CA GLY A 141 -13.49 -3.36 2.16
C GLY A 141 -12.90 -3.69 0.79
N ASN A 142 -13.17 -2.92 -0.28
CA ASN A 142 -12.75 -3.31 -1.63
C ASN A 142 -11.23 -3.03 -1.92
N THR A 143 -10.89 -2.58 -3.12
CA THR A 143 -9.52 -2.47 -3.61
C THR A 143 -8.90 -1.09 -3.37
N THR A 144 -7.64 -1.06 -2.95
CA THR A 144 -6.78 0.12 -3.03
C THR A 144 -5.68 -0.16 -4.05
N THR A 145 -5.47 0.74 -5.01
CA THR A 145 -4.43 0.63 -6.03
C THR A 145 -3.42 1.76 -5.87
N LEU A 146 -2.15 1.40 -5.70
CA LEU A 146 -1.02 2.31 -5.78
C LEU A 146 -0.42 2.18 -7.16
N THR A 147 -0.64 3.17 -8.03
CA THR A 147 -0.14 3.19 -9.40
C THR A 147 0.66 4.47 -9.69
N GLY A 148 1.27 4.58 -10.86
CA GLY A 148 2.12 5.73 -11.19
C GLY A 148 3.24 5.90 -10.16
N ALA A 149 3.36 7.10 -9.57
CA ALA A 149 4.34 7.39 -8.52
C ALA A 149 3.86 7.02 -7.10
N ALA A 150 2.68 6.42 -6.93
CA ALA A 150 2.11 6.15 -5.62
C ALA A 150 2.88 5.11 -4.80
N ALA A 151 3.15 5.47 -3.57
CA ALA A 151 3.76 4.63 -2.56
C ALA A 151 3.34 5.13 -1.17
N PHE A 152 3.26 4.23 -0.20
CA PHE A 152 3.16 4.54 1.23
C PHE A 152 4.55 4.42 1.86
N THR A 153 5.35 5.48 1.70
CA THR A 153 6.79 5.46 2.04
C THR A 153 7.07 5.74 3.51
N GLY A 154 6.15 6.41 4.22
CA GLY A 154 6.31 6.76 5.63
C GLY A 154 5.54 5.87 6.62
N THR A 155 4.60 5.05 6.13
CA THR A 155 3.67 4.32 7.00
C THR A 155 4.44 3.40 7.95
N THR A 156 3.96 3.28 9.19
CA THR A 156 4.57 2.41 10.22
C THR A 156 4.04 0.98 10.20
N GLY A 157 3.05 0.70 9.37
CA GLY A 157 2.43 -0.60 9.19
C GLY A 157 1.26 -0.52 8.21
N VAL A 158 0.92 -1.62 7.58
CA VAL A 158 -0.25 -1.72 6.70
C VAL A 158 -1.08 -2.93 7.14
N ASP A 159 -2.33 -2.67 7.51
CA ASP A 159 -3.30 -3.69 7.91
C ASP A 159 -4.37 -3.80 6.83
N LEU A 160 -4.47 -4.97 6.20
CA LEU A 160 -5.49 -5.27 5.20
C LEU A 160 -6.51 -6.20 5.82
N SER A 161 -7.75 -5.75 5.84
CA SER A 161 -8.87 -6.49 6.44
C SER A 161 -9.96 -6.66 5.40
N TYR A 162 -10.15 -7.88 4.91
CA TYR A 162 -11.09 -8.21 3.83
C TYR A 162 -10.94 -7.31 2.60
N ALA A 163 -9.70 -6.88 2.31
CA ALA A 163 -9.38 -5.89 1.30
C ALA A 163 -8.33 -6.35 0.30
N THR A 164 -8.30 -5.70 -0.85
CA THR A 164 -7.26 -5.90 -1.86
C THR A 164 -6.33 -4.68 -1.91
N LEU A 165 -5.02 -4.89 -1.89
CA LEU A 165 -4.02 -3.88 -2.20
C LEU A 165 -3.30 -4.25 -3.49
N ASN A 166 -3.40 -3.40 -4.51
CA ASN A 166 -2.66 -3.52 -5.76
C ASN A 166 -1.44 -2.59 -5.71
N LEU A 167 -0.25 -3.18 -5.83
CA LEU A 167 1.00 -2.47 -6.06
C LEU A 167 1.29 -2.54 -7.55
N ASP A 168 0.91 -1.48 -8.26
CA ASP A 168 0.78 -1.50 -9.71
C ASP A 168 1.95 -0.80 -10.41
N ASN A 169 2.84 -1.59 -11.00
CA ASN A 169 3.95 -1.13 -11.84
C ASN A 169 3.64 -1.27 -13.34
N THR A 170 2.40 -1.61 -13.75
CA THR A 170 2.06 -1.83 -15.16
C THR A 170 2.10 -0.55 -16.00
N GLY A 171 1.95 0.61 -15.35
CA GLY A 171 1.96 1.93 -15.99
C GLY A 171 3.34 2.44 -16.41
N THR A 172 3.51 3.77 -16.40
CA THR A 172 4.73 4.44 -16.85
C THR A 172 5.88 4.36 -15.84
N GLN A 173 5.57 4.17 -14.56
CA GLN A 173 6.55 4.15 -13.46
C GLN A 173 6.70 2.73 -12.92
N ASN A 174 7.95 2.25 -12.86
CA ASN A 174 8.32 1.02 -12.14
C ASN A 174 9.01 1.42 -10.83
N LEU A 175 8.34 1.24 -9.70
CA LEU A 175 8.89 1.55 -8.39
C LEU A 175 9.39 0.28 -7.72
N ASN A 176 10.59 0.37 -7.13
CA ASN A 176 11.17 -0.72 -6.33
C ASN A 176 10.30 -0.99 -5.09
N ASN A 177 9.89 0.07 -4.39
CA ASN A 177 9.12 -0.01 -3.16
C ASN A 177 7.87 0.88 -3.25
N ARG A 178 6.68 0.29 -3.15
CA ARG A 178 5.41 1.01 -2.99
C ARG A 178 4.89 1.02 -1.55
N ILE A 179 5.53 0.28 -0.67
CA ILE A 179 5.29 0.29 0.77
C ILE A 179 6.68 0.42 1.42
N ASN A 180 6.77 1.11 2.54
CA ASN A 180 7.96 1.15 3.38
C ASN A 180 8.40 -0.28 3.75
N ASP A 181 9.65 -0.66 3.43
CA ASP A 181 10.20 -2.00 3.70
C ASP A 181 10.21 -2.37 5.20
N SER A 182 10.24 -1.37 6.08
CA SER A 182 10.19 -1.57 7.53
C SER A 182 8.77 -1.68 8.09
N ALA A 183 7.74 -1.41 7.27
CA ALA A 183 6.35 -1.46 7.70
C ALA A 183 5.84 -2.91 7.69
N PRO A 184 5.44 -3.49 8.84
CA PRO A 184 4.79 -4.79 8.86
C PRO A 184 3.49 -4.76 8.05
N LEU A 185 3.23 -5.86 7.32
CA LEU A 185 2.02 -6.08 6.57
C LEU A 185 1.17 -7.18 7.25
N THR A 186 -0.02 -6.83 7.69
CA THR A 186 -0.99 -7.77 8.27
C THR A 186 -2.10 -8.05 7.26
N LEU A 187 -2.35 -9.32 6.95
CA LEU A 187 -3.39 -9.74 6.00
C LEU A 187 -4.46 -10.56 6.73
N ARG A 188 -5.69 -10.05 6.79
CA ARG A 188 -6.86 -10.73 7.38
C ARG A 188 -7.95 -10.92 6.33
N GLY A 189 -8.00 -12.10 5.72
CA GLY A 189 -8.93 -12.36 4.59
C GLY A 189 -8.68 -11.42 3.41
N ALA A 190 -7.44 -10.98 3.24
CA ALA A 190 -7.05 -9.93 2.29
C ALA A 190 -6.23 -10.47 1.12
N THR A 191 -6.17 -9.69 0.05
CA THR A 191 -5.36 -9.97 -1.15
C THR A 191 -4.33 -8.87 -1.34
N LEU A 192 -3.09 -9.25 -1.62
CA LEU A 192 -2.02 -8.34 -2.04
C LEU A 192 -1.60 -8.72 -3.45
N ASN A 193 -1.74 -7.81 -4.39
CA ASN A 193 -1.36 -8.02 -5.78
C ASN A 193 -0.13 -7.16 -6.10
N PHE A 194 0.90 -7.80 -6.66
CA PHE A 194 2.02 -7.11 -7.28
C PHE A 194 1.84 -7.21 -8.80
N LEU A 195 1.58 -6.09 -9.46
CA LEU A 195 1.37 -6.06 -10.91
C LEU A 195 2.67 -5.55 -11.57
N ALA A 196 3.44 -6.49 -12.13
CA ALA A 196 4.70 -6.18 -12.76
C ALA A 196 4.51 -5.49 -14.12
N ARG A 197 5.45 -4.62 -14.49
CA ARG A 197 5.46 -3.98 -15.81
C ARG A 197 5.73 -5.01 -16.91
N ALA A 198 5.01 -4.91 -18.02
CA ALA A 198 5.38 -5.63 -19.24
C ALA A 198 6.82 -5.24 -19.64
N ASN A 199 7.69 -6.25 -19.82
CA ASN A 199 9.13 -6.08 -20.12
C ASN A 199 9.96 -5.36 -19.03
N GLY A 200 9.47 -5.26 -17.79
CA GLY A 200 10.21 -4.72 -16.65
C GLY A 200 10.29 -5.70 -15.49
N ASN A 201 11.39 -5.64 -14.74
CA ASN A 201 11.57 -6.43 -13.52
C ASN A 201 10.81 -5.77 -12.36
N THR A 202 10.02 -6.55 -11.62
CA THR A 202 9.45 -6.14 -10.32
C THR A 202 10.01 -7.05 -9.23
N PHE A 203 10.47 -6.44 -8.15
CA PHE A 203 11.20 -7.13 -7.09
C PHE A 203 10.30 -7.43 -5.89
N ILE A 204 10.38 -8.65 -5.36
CA ILE A 204 9.91 -9.00 -4.03
C ILE A 204 11.16 -9.32 -3.20
N THR A 205 11.48 -8.43 -2.25
CA THR A 205 12.70 -8.51 -1.45
C THR A 205 12.38 -8.54 0.04
N PRO A 206 12.17 -9.72 0.66
CA PRO A 206 12.29 -9.82 2.11
C PRO A 206 13.70 -9.44 2.55
N THR A 207 13.80 -8.50 3.50
CA THR A 207 15.04 -8.17 4.20
C THR A 207 14.99 -8.74 5.61
N ALA A 208 16.08 -9.36 6.06
CA ALA A 208 16.17 -9.82 7.44
C ALA A 208 16.47 -8.65 8.39
N PRO A 209 15.82 -8.56 9.56
CA PRO A 209 16.29 -7.64 10.59
C PRO A 209 17.69 -8.07 11.04
N ALA A 210 18.57 -7.12 11.33
CA ALA A 210 19.98 -7.36 11.66
C ALA A 210 20.23 -8.07 13.02
N ALA A 211 19.22 -8.72 13.61
CA ALA A 211 19.33 -9.43 14.88
C ALA A 211 19.72 -10.90 14.64
N ALA A 212 20.80 -11.34 15.28
CA ALA A 212 21.25 -12.73 15.25
C ALA A 212 20.15 -13.70 15.73
N GLY A 213 19.87 -14.74 14.95
CA GLY A 213 18.96 -15.82 15.34
C GLY A 213 17.51 -15.71 14.82
N ILE A 214 17.16 -14.67 14.07
CA ILE A 214 15.83 -14.54 13.46
C ILE A 214 15.87 -14.98 12.00
N SER A 215 15.06 -15.97 11.61
CA SER A 215 14.82 -16.30 10.20
C SER A 215 13.81 -15.32 9.59
N ALA A 216 14.20 -14.59 8.54
CA ALA A 216 13.26 -13.74 7.80
C ALA A 216 12.50 -14.59 6.78
N THR A 217 11.34 -15.12 7.19
CA THR A 217 10.53 -15.99 6.34
C THR A 217 9.32 -15.23 5.81
N LEU A 218 9.22 -15.08 4.48
CA LEU A 218 8.02 -14.63 3.81
C LEU A 218 7.17 -15.84 3.41
N ASN A 219 6.01 -16.01 4.04
CA ASN A 219 5.06 -17.07 3.69
C ASN A 219 3.92 -16.47 2.85
N LEU A 220 3.78 -16.92 1.61
CA LEU A 220 2.72 -16.50 0.68
C LEU A 220 1.63 -17.57 0.60
N ALA A 221 0.38 -17.23 0.86
CA ALA A 221 -0.73 -18.19 0.75
C ALA A 221 -0.90 -18.78 -0.66
N GLY A 222 -0.46 -18.08 -1.68
CA GLY A 222 -0.43 -18.56 -3.06
C GLY A 222 0.16 -17.50 -3.97
N ILE A 223 0.65 -17.92 -5.14
CA ILE A 223 1.14 -17.04 -6.18
C ILE A 223 0.38 -17.32 -7.45
N ASN A 224 -0.40 -16.35 -7.90
CA ASN A 224 -1.16 -16.45 -9.14
C ASN A 224 -0.58 -15.49 -10.18
N ARG A 225 -0.32 -16.03 -11.37
CA ARG A 225 0.15 -15.31 -12.54
C ARG A 225 -0.98 -15.20 -13.54
N THR A 226 -1.33 -13.97 -13.87
CA THR A 226 -2.16 -13.66 -15.04
C THR A 226 -1.30 -13.66 -16.31
N THR A 227 -1.84 -14.14 -17.43
CA THR A 227 -1.19 -14.08 -18.74
C THR A 227 -0.89 -12.63 -19.14
N GLY A 228 0.22 -12.41 -19.87
CA GLY A 228 0.62 -11.08 -20.36
C GLY A 228 1.44 -10.21 -19.38
N GLN A 229 1.67 -10.65 -18.15
CA GLN A 229 2.46 -9.91 -17.16
C GLN A 229 3.97 -10.14 -17.27
N GLY A 230 4.77 -9.18 -16.79
CA GLY A 230 6.23 -9.18 -16.84
C GLY A 230 6.93 -10.25 -15.98
N THR A 231 8.25 -10.10 -15.87
CA THR A 231 9.11 -10.97 -15.06
C THR A 231 9.04 -10.56 -13.59
N VAL A 232 8.80 -11.52 -12.70
CA VAL A 232 8.90 -11.33 -11.25
C VAL A 232 10.27 -11.77 -10.80
N VAL A 233 10.95 -10.89 -10.08
CA VAL A 233 12.25 -11.15 -9.48
C VAL A 233 12.07 -11.39 -7.99
N PHE A 234 12.27 -12.63 -7.57
CA PHE A 234 12.36 -12.97 -6.16
C PHE A 234 13.79 -12.73 -5.68
N LYS A 235 13.96 -12.06 -4.55
CA LYS A 235 15.28 -11.79 -3.99
C LYS A 235 15.33 -12.10 -2.51
N ALA A 236 16.30 -12.88 -2.08
CA ALA A 236 16.62 -13.04 -0.67
C ALA A 236 17.93 -12.31 -0.39
N VAL A 237 17.87 -11.16 0.28
CA VAL A 237 19.08 -10.39 0.63
C VAL A 237 19.57 -10.85 2.01
N PRO A 238 20.73 -11.51 2.10
CA PRO A 238 21.27 -11.92 3.40
C PRO A 238 21.66 -10.71 4.24
N VAL A 239 21.46 -10.80 5.56
CA VAL A 239 22.01 -9.85 6.55
C VAL A 239 22.78 -10.67 7.59
N GLY A 240 24.09 -10.51 7.63
CA GLY A 240 24.97 -11.40 8.40
C GLY A 240 24.83 -12.85 7.95
N SER A 241 24.62 -13.77 8.88
CA SER A 241 24.43 -15.21 8.60
C SER A 241 22.98 -15.61 8.28
N VAL A 242 22.05 -14.67 8.27
CA VAL A 242 20.63 -14.95 8.01
C VAL A 242 20.33 -14.74 6.54
N THR A 243 19.88 -15.80 5.86
CA THR A 243 19.31 -15.71 4.51
C THR A 243 17.78 -15.77 4.60
N PRO A 244 17.05 -14.75 4.13
CA PRO A 244 15.60 -14.80 4.06
C PRO A 244 15.11 -15.97 3.22
N LYS A 245 13.96 -16.55 3.58
CA LYS A 245 13.31 -17.60 2.81
C LYS A 245 11.95 -17.12 2.33
N ILE A 246 11.58 -17.49 1.11
CA ILE A 246 10.25 -17.21 0.55
C ILE A 246 9.56 -18.56 0.34
N TYR A 247 8.47 -18.79 1.04
CA TYR A 247 7.62 -19.96 0.86
C TYR A 247 6.30 -19.56 0.23
N THR A 248 5.68 -20.51 -0.47
CA THR A 248 4.30 -20.39 -0.88
C THR A 248 3.59 -21.74 -0.78
N SER A 249 2.28 -21.77 -0.58
CA SER A 249 1.48 -23.02 -0.56
C SER A 249 0.95 -23.46 -1.92
N GLU A 250 0.91 -22.55 -2.91
CA GLU A 250 0.51 -22.86 -4.27
C GLU A 250 1.08 -21.86 -5.30
N ILE A 251 1.27 -22.32 -6.54
CA ILE A 251 1.61 -21.49 -7.70
C ILE A 251 0.59 -21.78 -8.81
N ASN A 252 -0.20 -20.79 -9.22
CA ASN A 252 -1.26 -20.91 -10.23
C ASN A 252 -2.26 -22.04 -9.91
N GLY A 253 -2.66 -22.16 -8.65
CA GLY A 253 -3.54 -23.24 -8.16
C GLY A 253 -2.88 -24.62 -8.06
N VAL A 254 -1.56 -24.72 -8.33
CA VAL A 254 -0.80 -25.96 -8.15
C VAL A 254 -0.15 -25.96 -6.78
N SER A 255 -0.49 -26.93 -5.93
CA SER A 255 0.09 -27.05 -4.59
C SER A 255 1.60 -27.23 -4.62
N THR A 256 2.30 -26.57 -3.72
CA THR A 256 3.76 -26.65 -3.54
C THR A 256 4.15 -27.37 -2.25
N GLY A 257 3.20 -28.03 -1.58
CA GLY A 257 3.39 -28.66 -0.27
C GLY A 257 4.28 -29.91 -0.27
N SER A 258 4.70 -30.40 -1.43
CA SER A 258 5.57 -31.58 -1.57
C SER A 258 6.51 -31.45 -2.76
N VAL A 259 7.66 -32.11 -2.70
CA VAL A 259 8.66 -32.07 -3.79
C VAL A 259 8.02 -32.70 -5.03
N GLY A 260 7.99 -31.96 -6.14
CA GLY A 260 7.38 -32.43 -7.38
C GLY A 260 5.85 -32.37 -7.42
N ALA A 261 5.19 -31.74 -6.44
CA ALA A 261 3.76 -31.49 -6.49
C ALA A 261 3.44 -30.50 -7.63
N GLY A 262 3.06 -31.03 -8.80
CA GLY A 262 2.55 -30.32 -9.97
C GLY A 262 3.47 -29.29 -10.66
N LEU A 263 4.60 -28.91 -10.07
CA LEU A 263 5.65 -28.16 -10.75
C LEU A 263 6.57 -29.11 -11.51
N ILE A 264 6.70 -28.91 -12.82
CA ILE A 264 7.65 -29.66 -13.65
C ILE A 264 9.07 -29.22 -13.26
N ASN A 265 9.86 -30.15 -12.74
CA ASN A 265 11.23 -29.91 -12.29
C ASN A 265 11.36 -28.77 -11.27
N GLY A 266 10.34 -28.55 -10.43
CA GLY A 266 10.33 -27.48 -9.43
C GLY A 266 10.41 -26.06 -10.02
N ILE A 267 10.31 -25.89 -11.33
CA ILE A 267 10.38 -24.59 -12.00
C ILE A 267 9.04 -23.88 -11.78
N ILE A 268 9.11 -22.66 -11.24
CA ILE A 268 7.93 -21.81 -10.96
C ILE A 268 7.31 -21.32 -12.28
N GLY A 269 8.15 -21.08 -13.28
CA GLY A 269 7.78 -20.77 -14.66
C GLY A 269 8.79 -19.82 -15.31
N GLY A 270 8.77 -19.71 -16.64
CA GLY A 270 9.70 -18.86 -17.40
C GLY A 270 9.56 -17.35 -17.15
N TRP A 271 8.63 -16.97 -16.29
CA TRP A 271 8.36 -15.60 -15.88
C TRP A 271 8.96 -15.22 -14.53
N ALA A 272 9.47 -16.21 -13.79
CA ALA A 272 10.02 -16.02 -12.47
C ALA A 272 11.53 -16.20 -12.54
N ILE A 273 12.27 -15.21 -12.04
CA ILE A 273 13.71 -15.32 -11.82
C ILE A 273 14.02 -15.12 -10.34
N PHE A 274 15.07 -15.76 -9.86
CA PHE A 274 15.56 -15.60 -8.51
C PHE A 274 16.93 -14.91 -8.56
N ASP A 275 17.03 -13.78 -7.87
CA ASP A 275 18.24 -13.00 -7.73
C ASP A 275 18.85 -13.22 -6.34
N TYR A 276 20.12 -13.59 -6.29
CA TYR A 276 20.87 -13.73 -5.05
C TYR A 276 22.15 -12.92 -5.16
N THR A 277 22.48 -12.16 -4.12
CA THR A 277 23.65 -11.29 -4.12
C THR A 277 24.92 -12.08 -4.46
N GLY A 278 25.52 -11.79 -5.63
CA GLY A 278 26.77 -12.39 -6.09
C GLY A 278 26.65 -13.46 -7.18
N ASN A 279 25.44 -13.76 -7.70
CA ASN A 279 25.26 -14.65 -8.86
C ASN A 279 24.39 -14.00 -9.95
N PRO A 280 24.52 -14.40 -11.23
CA PRO A 280 23.59 -13.99 -12.27
C PRO A 280 22.18 -14.47 -11.93
N SER A 281 21.16 -13.65 -12.21
CA SER A 281 19.76 -14.06 -12.02
C SER A 281 19.42 -15.23 -12.94
N GLU A 282 18.92 -16.34 -12.37
CA GLU A 282 18.45 -17.51 -13.13
C GLU A 282 16.96 -17.78 -12.88
N PHE A 283 16.39 -18.75 -13.60
CA PHE A 283 15.00 -19.15 -13.42
C PHE A 283 14.72 -19.53 -11.96
N ALA A 284 13.62 -19.01 -11.42
CA ALA A 284 13.21 -19.33 -10.07
C ALA A 284 12.66 -20.77 -10.02
N THR A 285 13.11 -21.49 -9.01
CA THR A 285 12.64 -22.82 -8.65
C THR A 285 12.10 -22.81 -7.23
N TYR A 286 11.29 -23.81 -6.91
CA TYR A 286 10.68 -23.99 -5.60
C TYR A 286 11.02 -25.34 -4.99
N SER A 287 11.34 -25.32 -3.70
CA SER A 287 11.50 -26.49 -2.83
C SER A 287 10.64 -26.31 -1.58
N PRO A 288 9.78 -27.27 -1.21
CA PRO A 288 8.98 -27.17 0.02
C PRO A 288 9.85 -27.06 1.28
N THR A 289 11.09 -27.56 1.24
CA THR A 289 12.01 -27.52 2.38
C THR A 289 12.81 -26.22 2.43
N LEU A 290 13.22 -25.70 1.27
CA LEU A 290 14.14 -24.56 1.18
C LEU A 290 13.48 -23.24 0.79
N GLY A 291 12.23 -23.26 0.34
CA GLY A 291 11.51 -22.11 -0.20
C GLY A 291 11.81 -21.91 -1.69
N MET A 292 11.87 -20.66 -2.14
CA MET A 292 12.31 -20.30 -3.49
C MET A 292 13.83 -20.16 -3.57
N GLY A 293 14.39 -20.50 -4.73
CA GLY A 293 15.80 -20.36 -5.06
C GLY A 293 16.02 -20.30 -6.56
N TYR A 294 17.27 -20.17 -6.99
CA TYR A 294 17.61 -20.17 -8.41
C TYR A 294 17.88 -21.59 -8.93
N LEU A 295 17.59 -21.84 -10.21
CA LEU A 295 17.93 -23.10 -10.88
C LEU A 295 19.44 -23.36 -10.74
N GLY A 296 19.85 -24.61 -10.48
CA GLY A 296 21.27 -24.94 -10.28
C GLY A 296 21.82 -24.65 -8.88
N GLN A 297 21.07 -23.95 -8.01
CA GLN A 297 21.44 -23.78 -6.60
C GLN A 297 21.45 -25.14 -5.88
N THR A 298 22.42 -25.37 -4.99
CA THR A 298 22.45 -26.57 -4.14
C THR A 298 21.15 -26.72 -3.34
N GLY A 299 20.54 -27.91 -3.40
CA GLY A 299 19.25 -28.20 -2.76
C GLY A 299 18.02 -27.80 -3.61
N PHE A 300 18.24 -27.15 -4.75
CA PHE A 300 17.26 -26.90 -5.79
C PHE A 300 17.56 -27.74 -7.03
N MET A 301 16.64 -27.75 -7.99
CA MET A 301 16.80 -28.56 -9.20
C MET A 301 17.99 -28.08 -10.01
N GLN A 302 18.80 -29.02 -10.49
CA GLN A 302 19.98 -28.74 -11.34
C GLN A 302 19.65 -29.04 -12.80
N SER A 303 20.17 -28.24 -13.72
CA SER A 303 20.10 -28.59 -15.14
C SER A 303 20.95 -29.85 -15.37
N ARG A 304 20.30 -30.93 -15.80
CA ARG A 304 21.01 -32.16 -16.15
C ARG A 304 21.83 -31.88 -17.40
N ARG A 305 23.14 -31.71 -17.26
CA ARG A 305 24.07 -31.65 -18.40
C ARG A 305 23.99 -33.00 -19.11
N ILE A 306 23.27 -33.06 -20.23
CA ILE A 306 23.39 -34.19 -21.16
C ILE A 306 24.78 -34.05 -21.75
N ARG A 307 25.72 -34.87 -21.28
CA ARG A 307 26.99 -35.02 -21.98
C ARG A 307 26.67 -35.74 -23.29
N PRO A 308 27.10 -35.22 -24.46
CA PRO A 308 27.05 -35.99 -25.70
C PRO A 308 27.87 -37.27 -25.58
#